data_AF-A0A4Y1ZC69-F1
#
_entry.id   AF-A0A4Y1ZC69-F1
#
_cell.length_a   1.000
_cell.length_b   1.000
_cell.length_c   1.000
_cell.angle_alpha   90.00
_cell.angle_beta   90.00
_cell.angle_gamma   90.00
#
_symmetry.space_group_name_H-M   'P 1'
#
loop_
_entity.id
_entity.type
_entity.pdbx_description
1 polymer ?
#
loop_
_entity_poly.entity_id
_entity_poly.type
_entity_poly.pdbx_seq_one_letter_code
_entity_poly.pdbx_strand_id
1 'polypeptide(L)'
;MNHFITLLKEKLAIDFVKETDLKSKIMLHIQPAIFRNILGFRVNNPLTERFIKEHYYVFKAVAHAATKSFGKVLEHAFSDEEIAYLSMIVLGWMYQTEENSSAYYNAVVLCFNGTSVSKLLLENLKDMFPDIEFIGAFSFRQFEKLHLEPDFIFTTVPMKSHTTTIIVPPFLEPDSRKQLRKVVSKLLSQDPHRKAKRYCLCHKRSHSCG
;
A
#
# COMPACT_ATOMS: atom_id res chain seq x y z
N MET A 1 21.28 -3.52 10.70
CA MET A 1 19.84 -3.29 10.48
C MET A 1 19.56 -2.32 9.32
N ASN A 2 20.06 -1.07 9.34
CA ASN A 2 19.79 -0.13 8.24
C ASN A 2 20.19 -0.67 6.86
N HIS A 3 21.41 -1.23 6.74
CA HIS A 3 21.86 -1.88 5.51
C HIS A 3 20.93 -3.01 5.03
N PHE A 4 20.37 -3.81 5.96
CA PHE A 4 19.42 -4.88 5.63
C PHE A 4 18.13 -4.32 5.02
N ILE A 5 17.56 -3.29 5.63
CA ILE A 5 16.36 -2.63 5.11
C ILE A 5 16.63 -1.98 3.75
N THR A 6 17.76 -1.29 3.58
CA THR A 6 18.14 -0.69 2.29
C THR A 6 18.18 -1.74 1.17
N LEU A 7 18.86 -2.86 1.40
CA LEU A 7 18.91 -3.95 0.42
C LEU A 7 17.54 -4.56 0.15
N LEU A 8 16.66 -4.67 1.15
CA LEU A 8 15.29 -5.12 0.93
C LEU A 8 14.51 -4.16 0.04
N LYS A 9 14.59 -2.85 0.29
CA LYS A 9 13.92 -1.84 -0.55
C LYS A 9 14.39 -1.91 -1.99
N GLU A 10 15.71 -2.03 -2.20
CA GLU A 10 16.31 -2.15 -3.54
C GLU A 10 15.87 -3.44 -4.24
N LYS A 11 15.95 -4.58 -3.56
CA LYS A 11 15.61 -5.88 -4.15
C LYS A 11 14.11 -6.06 -4.37
N LEU A 12 13.27 -5.48 -3.53
CA LEU A 12 11.81 -5.62 -3.63
C LEU A 12 11.17 -4.44 -4.37
N ALA A 13 11.93 -3.40 -4.69
CA ALA A 13 11.46 -2.16 -5.31
C ALA A 13 10.24 -1.56 -4.57
N ILE A 14 10.34 -1.46 -3.24
CA ILE A 14 9.27 -0.98 -2.36
C ILE A 14 9.84 -0.12 -1.22
N ASP A 15 9.09 0.90 -0.82
CA ASP A 15 9.31 1.59 0.45
C ASP A 15 8.44 0.96 1.55
N PHE A 16 8.88 0.94 2.80
CA PHE A 16 8.09 0.39 3.89
C PHE A 16 7.42 1.51 4.70
N VAL A 17 6.10 1.41 4.91
CA VAL A 17 5.39 2.25 5.89
C VAL A 17 5.82 1.83 7.31
N LYS A 18 5.92 2.82 8.22
CA LYS A 18 6.38 2.61 9.61
C LYS A 18 7.68 1.81 9.67
N GLU A 19 8.68 2.24 8.90
CA GLU A 19 9.97 1.55 8.79
C GLU A 19 10.67 1.32 10.15
N THR A 20 10.51 2.24 11.10
CA THR A 20 10.99 2.10 12.48
C THR A 20 10.42 0.86 13.17
N ASP A 21 9.14 0.57 12.95
CA ASP A 21 8.44 -0.55 13.58
C ASP A 21 8.86 -1.87 12.91
N LEU A 22 9.04 -1.86 11.58
CA LEU A 22 9.60 -2.98 10.83
C LEU A 22 11.00 -3.33 11.35
N LYS A 23 11.89 -2.33 11.49
CA LYS A 23 13.24 -2.52 12.03
C LYS A 23 13.20 -3.12 13.43
N SER A 24 12.38 -2.58 14.31
CA SER A 24 12.21 -3.08 15.68
C SER A 24 11.72 -4.52 15.68
N LYS A 25 10.72 -4.86 14.85
CA LYS A 25 10.20 -6.22 14.76
C LYS A 25 11.26 -7.20 14.27
N ILE A 26 11.98 -6.87 13.20
CA ILE A 26 13.06 -7.73 12.68
C ILE A 26 14.15 -7.89 13.75
N MET A 27 14.54 -6.82 14.45
CA MET A 27 15.55 -6.89 15.51
C MET A 27 15.19 -7.89 16.62
N LEU A 28 13.93 -7.86 17.08
CA LEU A 28 13.42 -8.77 18.11
C LEU A 28 13.51 -10.25 17.68
N HIS A 29 13.46 -10.54 16.38
CA HIS A 29 13.50 -11.91 15.86
C HIS A 29 14.89 -12.33 15.40
N ILE A 30 15.71 -11.40 14.93
CA ILE A 30 17.03 -11.73 14.41
C ILE A 30 18.06 -11.96 15.51
N GLN A 31 17.96 -11.26 16.63
CA GLN A 31 18.82 -11.50 17.79
C GLN A 31 18.76 -12.96 18.26
N PRO A 32 17.59 -13.55 18.58
CA PRO A 32 17.53 -14.94 18.97
C PRO A 32 17.86 -15.91 17.82
N ALA A 33 17.65 -15.53 16.56
CA ALA A 33 18.08 -16.33 15.40
C ALA A 33 19.60 -16.46 15.31
N ILE A 34 20.34 -15.36 15.52
CA ILE A 34 21.80 -15.37 15.57
C ILE A 34 22.31 -16.31 16.68
N PHE A 35 21.74 -16.22 17.88
CA PHE A 35 22.12 -17.12 18.98
C PHE A 35 21.84 -18.58 18.68
N ARG A 36 20.68 -18.90 18.10
CA ARG A 36 20.37 -20.28 17.70
C ARG A 36 21.33 -20.79 16.62
N ASN A 37 21.68 -19.96 15.65
CA ASN A 37 22.63 -20.30 14.60
C ASN A 37 24.01 -20.62 15.17
N ILE A 38 24.54 -19.79 16.07
CA ILE A 38 25.82 -20.00 16.76
C ILE A 38 25.78 -21.29 17.60
N LEU A 39 24.67 -21.55 18.29
CA LEU A 39 24.50 -22.74 19.14
C LEU A 39 24.08 -23.99 18.36
N GLY A 40 23.89 -23.92 17.04
CA GLY A 40 23.47 -25.04 16.20
C GLY A 40 22.01 -25.48 16.37
N PHE A 41 21.16 -24.69 17.02
CA PHE A 41 19.73 -24.98 17.16
C PHE A 41 18.97 -24.64 15.89
N ARG A 42 18.15 -25.58 15.41
CA ARG A 42 17.23 -25.34 14.30
C ARG A 42 15.83 -25.04 14.78
N VAL A 43 15.18 -24.11 14.10
CA VAL A 43 13.74 -23.85 14.25
C VAL A 43 13.02 -24.65 13.19
N ASN A 44 12.05 -25.46 13.58
CA ASN A 44 11.16 -26.10 12.61
C ASN A 44 9.95 -25.20 12.40
N ASN A 45 9.78 -24.70 11.18
CA ASN A 45 8.57 -23.99 10.78
C ASN A 45 7.85 -24.82 9.70
N PRO A 46 6.68 -25.42 10.01
CA PRO A 46 5.97 -26.29 9.07
C PRO A 46 5.48 -25.55 7.82
N LEU A 47 5.51 -24.21 7.83
CA LEU A 47 5.12 -23.37 6.70
C LEU A 47 6.29 -23.02 5.78
N THR A 48 7.54 -23.38 6.12
CA THR A 48 8.73 -22.99 5.35
C THR A 48 8.65 -23.40 3.90
N GLU A 49 8.44 -24.69 3.61
CA GLU A 49 8.41 -25.20 2.25
C GLU A 49 7.29 -24.55 1.42
N ARG A 50 6.10 -24.44 2.02
CA ARG A 50 4.95 -23.79 1.39
C ARG A 50 5.25 -22.34 1.08
N PHE A 51 5.81 -21.60 2.03
CA PHE A 51 6.15 -20.20 1.86
C PHE A 51 7.20 -20.00 0.75
N ILE A 52 8.26 -20.83 0.74
CA ILE A 52 9.30 -20.75 -0.29
C ILE A 52 8.69 -20.99 -1.67
N LYS A 53 7.75 -21.94 -1.79
CA LYS A 53 7.04 -22.23 -3.03
C LYS A 53 6.14 -21.07 -3.49
N GLU A 54 5.38 -20.48 -2.59
CA GLU A 54 4.39 -19.43 -2.90
C GLU A 54 5.02 -18.03 -3.04
N HIS A 55 6.11 -17.75 -2.31
CA HIS A 55 6.72 -16.43 -2.16
C HIS A 55 8.23 -16.44 -2.38
N TYR A 56 8.71 -17.27 -3.32
CA TYR A 56 10.13 -17.48 -3.62
C TYR A 56 10.91 -16.18 -3.85
N TYR A 57 10.30 -15.20 -4.52
CA TYR A 57 10.93 -13.92 -4.79
C TYR A 57 11.28 -13.15 -3.50
N VAL A 58 10.34 -13.09 -2.55
CA VAL A 58 10.54 -12.43 -1.26
C VAL A 58 11.59 -13.18 -0.45
N PHE A 59 11.50 -14.51 -0.42
CA PHE A 59 12.48 -15.37 0.22
C PHE A 59 13.90 -15.09 -0.29
N LYS A 60 14.09 -15.04 -1.61
CA LYS A 60 15.39 -14.76 -2.25
C LYS A 60 15.92 -13.37 -1.91
N ALA A 61 15.07 -12.35 -1.91
CA ALA A 61 15.46 -10.99 -1.56
C ALA A 61 15.92 -10.91 -0.09
N VAL A 62 15.18 -11.54 0.80
CA VAL A 62 15.50 -11.60 2.24
C VAL A 62 16.76 -12.40 2.51
N ALA A 63 16.93 -13.57 1.88
CA ALA A 63 18.15 -14.36 1.96
C ALA A 63 19.37 -13.51 1.57
N HIS A 64 19.30 -12.86 0.41
CA HIS A 64 20.38 -12.01 -0.09
C HIS A 64 20.71 -10.86 0.88
N ALA A 65 19.69 -10.12 1.32
CA ALA A 65 19.85 -9.02 2.25
C ALA A 65 20.44 -9.50 3.59
N ALA A 66 19.98 -10.64 4.09
CA ALA A 66 20.41 -11.21 5.36
C ALA A 66 21.88 -11.64 5.30
N THR A 67 22.28 -12.37 4.25
CA THR A 67 23.68 -12.75 4.02
C THR A 67 24.59 -11.52 3.95
N LYS A 68 24.20 -10.48 3.19
CA LYS A 68 25.02 -9.27 3.05
C LYS A 68 25.09 -8.42 4.32
N SER A 69 24.05 -8.47 5.15
CA SER A 69 23.95 -7.61 6.34
C SER A 69 24.48 -8.25 7.62
N PHE A 70 24.35 -9.57 7.75
CA PHE A 70 24.63 -10.30 8.97
C PHE A 70 25.68 -11.40 8.79
N GLY A 71 26.06 -11.74 7.56
CA GLY A 71 26.97 -12.85 7.28
C GLY A 71 28.37 -12.73 7.89
N LYS A 72 28.82 -11.52 8.26
CA LYS A 72 30.10 -11.34 8.99
C LYS A 72 30.02 -11.68 10.48
N VAL A 73 28.81 -11.72 11.04
CA VAL A 73 28.56 -11.98 12.48
C VAL A 73 28.12 -13.43 12.70
N LEU A 74 27.61 -14.07 11.65
CA LEU A 74 27.15 -15.45 11.70
C LEU A 74 28.31 -16.42 11.51
N GLU A 75 28.33 -17.51 12.29
CA GLU A 75 29.23 -18.63 12.07
C GLU A 75 28.78 -19.49 10.87
N HIS A 76 27.47 -19.63 10.70
CA HIS A 76 26.85 -20.37 9.60
C HIS A 76 25.79 -19.52 8.90
N ALA A 77 25.52 -19.77 7.62
CA ALA A 77 24.38 -19.14 6.97
C ALA A 77 23.09 -19.43 7.75
N PHE A 78 22.16 -18.47 7.76
CA PHE A 78 20.84 -18.71 8.31
C PHE A 78 20.19 -19.89 7.59
N SER A 79 19.45 -20.69 8.36
CA SER A 79 18.65 -21.78 7.84
C SER A 79 17.51 -21.26 6.95
N ASP A 80 17.01 -22.10 6.05
CA ASP A 80 15.87 -21.75 5.21
C ASP A 80 14.63 -21.41 6.06
N GLU A 81 14.47 -22.06 7.21
CA GLU A 81 13.39 -21.79 8.16
C GLU A 81 13.49 -20.38 8.77
N GLU A 82 14.72 -19.93 9.08
CA GLU A 82 14.95 -18.57 9.60
C GLU A 82 14.75 -17.51 8.52
N ILE A 83 15.24 -17.76 7.30
CA ILE A 83 14.98 -16.88 6.17
C ILE A 83 13.48 -16.82 5.86
N ALA A 84 12.77 -17.95 5.88
CA ALA A 84 11.33 -17.99 5.64
C ALA A 84 10.58 -17.20 6.72
N TYR A 85 10.97 -17.33 7.98
CA TYR A 85 10.36 -16.56 9.07
C TYR A 85 10.58 -15.05 8.91
N LEU A 86 11.80 -14.61 8.62
CA LEU A 86 12.09 -13.20 8.32
C LEU A 86 11.31 -12.72 7.10
N SER A 87 11.14 -13.59 6.10
CA SER A 87 10.40 -13.28 4.88
C SER A 87 8.90 -13.13 5.14
N MET A 88 8.32 -13.91 6.05
CA MET A 88 6.93 -13.73 6.47
C MET A 88 6.71 -12.37 7.14
N ILE A 89 7.65 -11.91 7.98
CA ILE A 89 7.61 -10.56 8.57
C ILE A 89 7.64 -9.51 7.45
N VAL A 90 8.62 -9.58 6.55
CA VAL A 90 8.77 -8.61 5.46
C VAL A 90 7.52 -8.60 4.57
N LEU A 91 7.00 -9.76 4.18
CA LEU A 91 5.77 -9.88 3.39
C LEU A 91 4.57 -9.24 4.09
N GLY A 92 4.42 -9.44 5.40
CA GLY A 92 3.37 -8.80 6.20
C GLY A 92 3.46 -7.26 6.19
N TRP A 93 4.67 -6.70 6.16
CA TRP A 93 4.87 -5.25 6.02
C TRP A 93 4.71 -4.75 4.59
N MET A 94 4.98 -5.58 3.58
CA MET A 94 4.67 -5.26 2.19
C MET A 94 3.16 -5.08 2.03
N TYR A 95 2.34 -5.99 2.57
CA TYR A 95 0.88 -5.84 2.54
C TYR A 95 0.40 -4.58 3.27
N GLN A 96 0.91 -4.31 4.48
CA GLN A 96 0.60 -3.07 5.19
C GLN A 96 1.00 -1.82 4.41
N THR A 97 2.13 -1.87 3.69
CA THR A 97 2.56 -0.74 2.85
C THR A 97 1.63 -0.57 1.66
N GLU A 98 1.20 -1.65 0.99
CA GLU A 98 0.22 -1.58 -0.10
C GLU A 98 -1.14 -1.04 0.37
N GLU A 99 -1.53 -1.33 1.60
CA GLU A 99 -2.75 -0.79 2.23
C GLU A 99 -2.62 0.67 2.70
N ASN A 100 -1.41 1.14 3.01
CA ASN A 100 -1.16 2.48 3.56
C ASN A 100 -0.46 3.43 2.57
N SER A 101 -0.12 2.98 1.38
CA SER A 101 0.46 3.80 0.33
C SER A 101 -0.55 4.86 -0.12
N SER A 102 -0.22 6.12 0.20
CA SER A 102 -0.85 7.38 -0.21
C SER A 102 -1.74 7.29 -1.46
N ALA A 103 -2.92 7.90 -1.38
CA ALA A 103 -3.97 7.92 -2.39
C ALA A 103 -3.51 7.69 -3.83
N TYR A 104 -4.01 6.62 -4.44
CA TYR A 104 -3.70 6.24 -5.81
C TYR A 104 -4.49 7.04 -6.85
N TYR A 105 -5.57 7.67 -6.38
CA TYR A 105 -6.59 8.28 -7.21
C TYR A 105 -6.94 9.65 -6.70
N ASN A 106 -7.15 10.57 -7.62
CA ASN A 106 -7.67 11.88 -7.30
C ASN A 106 -9.14 11.94 -7.67
N ALA A 107 -9.96 12.50 -6.80
CA ALA A 107 -11.37 12.67 -7.04
C ALA A 107 -11.87 14.07 -6.69
N VAL A 108 -12.98 14.44 -7.32
CA VAL A 108 -13.76 15.63 -6.97
C VAL A 108 -15.18 15.24 -6.61
N VAL A 109 -15.82 16.05 -5.77
CA VAL A 109 -17.24 15.93 -5.46
C VAL A 109 -18.00 17.02 -6.20
N LEU A 110 -18.94 16.65 -7.07
CA LEU A 110 -19.84 17.56 -7.78
C LEU A 110 -21.25 17.46 -7.22
N CYS A 111 -21.64 18.46 -6.43
CA CYS A 111 -22.94 18.51 -5.79
C CYS A 111 -23.71 19.75 -6.26
N PHE A 112 -24.99 19.57 -6.55
CA PHE A 112 -25.90 20.66 -6.92
C PHE A 112 -26.49 21.36 -5.69
N ASN A 113 -26.43 20.71 -4.53
CA ASN A 113 -26.90 21.25 -3.26
C ASN A 113 -25.83 22.18 -2.68
N GLY A 114 -26.25 23.20 -1.92
CA GLY A 114 -25.38 24.26 -1.41
C GLY A 114 -24.12 23.81 -0.64
N THR A 115 -23.34 24.80 -0.19
CA THR A 115 -21.99 24.63 0.39
C THR A 115 -21.92 23.65 1.58
N SER A 116 -22.93 23.63 2.46
CA SER A 116 -22.91 22.81 3.68
C SER A 116 -23.05 21.30 3.42
N VAL A 117 -23.99 20.89 2.55
CA VAL A 117 -24.22 19.46 2.21
C VAL A 117 -23.03 18.89 1.45
N SER A 118 -22.46 19.70 0.56
CA SER A 118 -21.26 19.35 -0.21
C SER A 118 -20.05 19.07 0.68
N LYS A 119 -19.86 19.86 1.74
CA LYS A 119 -18.76 19.66 2.70
C LYS A 119 -18.95 18.40 3.53
N LEU A 120 -20.16 18.14 4.02
CA LEU A 120 -20.45 16.91 4.77
C LEU A 120 -20.23 15.66 3.90
N LEU A 121 -20.66 15.69 2.65
CA LEU A 121 -20.44 14.59 1.71
C LEU A 121 -18.93 14.38 1.46
N LEU A 122 -18.18 15.45 1.24
CA LEU A 122 -16.73 15.41 1.06
C LEU A 122 -16.01 14.75 2.25
N GLU A 123 -16.33 15.17 3.48
CA GLU A 123 -15.70 14.61 4.68
C GLU A 123 -16.05 13.13 4.87
N ASN A 124 -17.30 12.74 4.64
CA ASN A 124 -17.71 11.34 4.69
C ASN A 124 -16.98 10.49 3.63
N LEU A 125 -16.79 11.02 2.42
CA LEU A 125 -16.10 10.30 1.36
C LEU A 125 -14.60 10.15 1.65
N LYS A 126 -13.96 11.17 2.21
CA LYS A 126 -12.56 11.10 2.68
C LYS A 126 -12.38 10.04 3.77
N ASP A 127 -13.27 9.99 4.74
CA ASP A 127 -13.27 8.96 5.80
C ASP A 127 -13.48 7.55 5.22
N MET A 128 -14.38 7.43 4.24
CA MET A 128 -14.68 6.14 3.64
C MET A 128 -13.58 5.60 2.73
N PHE A 129 -12.87 6.48 2.02
CA PHE A 129 -11.94 6.12 0.96
C PHE A 129 -10.58 6.82 1.15
N PRO A 130 -9.75 6.40 2.11
CA PRO A 130 -8.44 7.00 2.36
C PRO A 130 -7.46 6.85 1.18
N ASP A 131 -7.71 5.87 0.30
CA ASP A 131 -6.92 5.63 -0.91
C ASP A 131 -7.25 6.60 -2.05
N ILE A 132 -8.18 7.54 -1.84
CA ILE A 132 -8.59 8.56 -2.81
C ILE A 132 -8.33 9.95 -2.23
N GLU A 133 -7.54 10.76 -2.93
CA GLU A 133 -7.33 12.16 -2.61
C GLU A 133 -8.50 12.98 -3.16
N PHE A 134 -9.36 13.45 -2.27
CA PHE A 134 -10.44 14.35 -2.65
C PHE A 134 -9.95 15.79 -2.70
N ILE A 135 -9.76 16.30 -3.92
CA ILE A 135 -9.27 17.67 -4.20
C ILE A 135 -10.24 18.71 -3.61
N GLY A 136 -11.54 18.42 -3.65
CA GLY A 136 -12.56 19.28 -3.06
C GLY A 136 -13.97 18.97 -3.55
N ALA A 137 -14.90 19.80 -3.09
CA ALA A 137 -16.27 19.80 -3.57
C ALA A 137 -16.54 21.08 -4.38
N PHE A 138 -17.11 20.92 -5.57
CA PHE A 138 -17.32 22.01 -6.53
C PHE A 138 -18.74 21.94 -7.11
N SER A 139 -19.28 23.10 -7.48
CA SER A 139 -20.40 23.13 -8.43
C SER A 139 -19.92 22.78 -9.84
N PHE A 140 -20.82 22.35 -10.71
CA PHE A 140 -20.48 22.03 -12.10
C PHE A 140 -19.78 23.20 -12.82
N ARG A 141 -20.30 24.43 -12.66
CA ARG A 141 -19.73 25.65 -13.25
C ARG A 141 -18.34 26.00 -12.72
N GLN A 142 -18.04 25.67 -11.46
CA GLN A 142 -16.69 25.87 -10.90
C GLN A 142 -15.73 24.83 -11.48
N PHE A 143 -16.15 23.57 -11.53
CA PHE A 143 -15.34 22.48 -12.03
C PHE A 143 -14.93 22.69 -13.49
N GLU A 144 -15.84 23.12 -14.36
CA GLU A 144 -15.53 23.42 -15.77
C GLU A 144 -14.42 24.49 -15.94
N LYS A 145 -14.27 25.39 -14.98
CA LYS A 145 -13.25 26.46 -15.02
C LYS A 145 -11.89 26.04 -14.45
N LEU A 146 -11.84 24.96 -13.68
CA LEU A 146 -10.64 24.54 -12.98
C LEU A 146 -9.70 23.69 -13.85
N HIS A 147 -10.16 23.23 -15.02
CA HIS A 147 -9.40 22.37 -15.93
C HIS A 147 -8.73 21.18 -15.23
N LEU A 148 -9.41 20.63 -14.21
CA LEU A 148 -8.92 19.46 -13.47
C LEU A 148 -9.28 18.19 -14.22
N GLU A 149 -8.36 17.23 -14.21
CA GLU A 149 -8.56 15.88 -14.75
C GLU A 149 -8.49 14.84 -13.61
N PRO A 150 -9.52 14.75 -12.75
CA PRO A 150 -9.55 13.73 -11.70
C PRO A 150 -9.75 12.35 -12.31
N ASP A 151 -9.31 11.31 -11.61
CA ASP A 151 -9.56 9.92 -11.99
C ASP A 151 -11.05 9.55 -11.79
N PHE A 152 -11.70 10.16 -10.78
CA PHE A 152 -13.12 9.94 -10.46
C PHE A 152 -13.89 11.22 -10.15
N ILE A 153 -15.17 11.24 -10.53
CA ILE A 153 -16.12 12.28 -10.15
C ILE A 153 -17.21 11.64 -9.29
N PHE A 154 -17.33 12.05 -8.04
CA PHE A 154 -18.46 11.70 -7.18
C PHE A 154 -19.55 12.75 -7.33
N THR A 155 -20.76 12.38 -7.71
CA THR A 155 -21.83 13.35 -7.99
C THR A 155 -23.19 12.95 -7.45
N THR A 156 -24.01 13.92 -7.08
CA THR A 156 -25.38 13.67 -6.58
C THR A 156 -26.42 13.53 -7.67
N VAL A 157 -26.06 13.77 -8.94
CA VAL A 157 -26.98 13.61 -10.07
C VAL A 157 -26.25 12.98 -11.26
N PRO A 158 -26.95 12.28 -12.16
CA PRO A 158 -26.36 11.77 -13.38
C PRO A 158 -25.78 12.89 -14.25
N MET A 159 -24.59 12.67 -14.81
CA MET A 159 -23.96 13.60 -15.74
C MET A 159 -23.15 12.86 -16.81
N LYS A 160 -23.04 13.46 -17.99
CA LYS A 160 -22.14 12.99 -19.04
C LYS A 160 -20.75 13.55 -18.80
N SER A 161 -19.75 12.69 -18.69
CA SER A 161 -18.34 13.06 -18.56
C SER A 161 -17.48 11.99 -19.24
N HIS A 162 -16.30 12.39 -19.72
CA HIS A 162 -15.27 11.45 -20.17
C HIS A 162 -14.55 10.79 -18.99
N THR A 163 -14.63 11.40 -17.80
CA THR A 163 -14.14 10.84 -16.53
C THR A 163 -15.18 9.89 -15.93
N THR A 164 -14.71 8.81 -15.30
CA THR A 164 -15.56 7.86 -14.57
C THR A 164 -16.37 8.57 -13.48
N THR A 165 -17.70 8.50 -13.58
CA THR A 165 -18.60 9.13 -12.60
C THR A 165 -19.22 8.10 -11.67
N ILE A 166 -19.36 8.47 -10.40
CA ILE A 166 -19.93 7.67 -9.32
C ILE A 166 -21.08 8.46 -8.72
N ILE A 167 -22.31 7.98 -8.92
CA ILE A 167 -23.49 8.63 -8.38
C ILE A 167 -23.62 8.27 -6.91
N VAL A 168 -23.71 9.28 -6.06
CA VAL A 168 -23.85 9.13 -4.61
C VAL A 168 -25.06 9.89 -4.09
N PRO A 169 -25.78 9.37 -3.09
CA PRO A 169 -26.80 10.15 -2.43
C PRO A 169 -26.15 11.33 -1.67
N PRO A 170 -26.85 12.47 -1.54
CA PRO A 170 -26.35 13.63 -0.80
C PRO A 170 -26.12 13.30 0.69
N PHE A 171 -26.83 12.30 1.22
CA PHE A 171 -26.68 11.78 2.58
C PHE A 171 -26.29 10.29 2.52
N LEU A 172 -25.16 9.96 3.12
CA LEU A 172 -24.61 8.61 3.14
C LEU A 172 -25.09 7.86 4.39
N GLU A 173 -26.31 7.36 4.35
CA GLU A 173 -26.86 6.43 5.35
C GLU A 173 -26.10 5.08 5.35
N PRO A 174 -26.16 4.27 6.42
CA PRO A 174 -25.37 3.04 6.56
C PRO A 174 -25.47 2.08 5.37
N ASP A 175 -26.66 1.88 4.80
CA ASP A 175 -26.86 1.00 3.65
C ASP A 175 -26.24 1.57 2.37
N SER A 176 -26.43 2.88 2.13
CA SER A 176 -25.80 3.62 1.03
C SER A 176 -24.28 3.57 1.12
N ARG A 177 -23.70 3.68 2.32
CA ARG A 177 -22.25 3.55 2.55
C ARG A 177 -21.75 2.16 2.14
N LYS A 178 -22.46 1.10 2.55
CA LYS A 178 -22.09 -0.29 2.24
C LYS A 178 -22.15 -0.56 0.74
N GLN A 179 -23.17 -0.07 0.05
CA GLN A 179 -23.29 -0.18 -1.40
C GLN A 179 -22.18 0.60 -2.12
N LEU A 180 -21.93 1.84 -1.69
CA LEU A 180 -20.89 2.68 -2.28
C LEU A 180 -19.50 2.05 -2.15
N ARG A 181 -19.18 1.47 -0.98
CA ARG A 181 -17.92 0.72 -0.79
C ARG A 181 -17.76 -0.43 -1.79
N LYS A 182 -18.82 -1.20 -2.05
CA LYS A 182 -18.78 -2.30 -3.04
C LYS A 182 -18.53 -1.78 -4.46
N VAL A 183 -19.20 -0.71 -4.86
CA VAL A 183 -19.05 -0.11 -6.20
C VAL A 183 -17.62 0.41 -6.39
N VAL A 184 -17.14 1.23 -5.46
CA VAL A 184 -15.80 1.81 -5.51
C VAL A 184 -14.73 0.70 -5.50
N SER A 185 -14.83 -0.28 -4.59
CA SER A 185 -13.88 -1.40 -4.54
C SER A 185 -13.81 -2.18 -5.85
N LYS A 186 -14.95 -2.44 -6.49
CA LYS A 186 -15.00 -3.12 -7.79
C LYS A 186 -14.30 -2.28 -8.88
N LEU A 187 -14.58 -0.98 -8.94
CA LEU A 187 -13.94 -0.07 -9.89
C LEU A 187 -12.41 -0.04 -9.72
N LEU A 188 -11.94 0.12 -8.47
CA LEU A 188 -10.50 0.12 -8.16
C LEU A 188 -9.82 -1.22 -8.42
N SER A 189 -10.56 -2.34 -8.38
CA SER A 189 -10.00 -3.67 -8.69
C SER A 189 -9.84 -3.95 -10.18
N GLN A 190 -10.68 -3.30 -11.01
CA GLN A 190 -10.76 -3.53 -12.45
C GLN A 190 -9.93 -2.53 -13.27
N ASP A 191 -9.42 -1.48 -12.63
CA ASP A 191 -8.68 -0.42 -13.31
C ASP A 191 -7.21 -0.83 -13.62
N PRO A 192 -6.83 -0.96 -14.91
CA PRO A 192 -5.46 -1.25 -15.32
C PRO A 192 -4.47 -0.12 -15.00
N HIS A 193 -4.92 1.14 -14.83
CA HIS A 193 -4.07 2.25 -14.39
C HIS A 193 -3.57 2.06 -12.96
N ARG A 194 -4.27 1.28 -12.12
CA ARG A 194 -3.78 0.89 -10.79
C ARG A 194 -2.44 0.20 -10.83
N LYS A 195 -2.15 -0.60 -11.87
CA LYS A 195 -0.84 -1.25 -12.05
C LYS A 195 0.18 -0.26 -12.60
N ALA A 196 -0.17 0.49 -13.65
CA ALA A 196 0.75 1.42 -14.32
C ALA A 196 1.19 2.61 -13.46
N LYS A 197 0.27 3.21 -12.67
CA LYS A 197 0.57 4.31 -11.74
C LYS A 197 1.42 3.81 -10.56
N ARG A 198 1.22 2.56 -10.11
CA ARG A 198 2.10 1.83 -9.17
C ARG A 198 3.55 1.77 -9.68
N TYR A 199 3.74 1.43 -10.96
CA TYR A 199 5.06 1.40 -11.58
C TYR A 199 5.67 2.80 -11.78
N CYS A 200 4.87 3.79 -12.21
CA CYS A 200 5.36 5.15 -12.46
C CYS A 200 5.76 5.93 -11.20
N LEU A 201 5.05 5.78 -10.08
CA LEU A 201 5.41 6.44 -8.81
C LEU A 201 6.69 5.84 -8.20
N CYS A 202 6.87 4.53 -8.36
CA CYS A 202 8.13 3.86 -8.00
C CYS A 202 9.32 4.38 -8.82
N HIS A 203 9.08 4.79 -10.08
CA HIS A 203 10.12 5.33 -10.98
C HIS A 203 10.36 6.84 -10.84
N LYS A 204 9.35 7.63 -10.42
CA LYS A 204 9.52 9.08 -10.21
C LYS A 204 10.29 9.41 -8.93
N ARG A 205 10.28 8.55 -7.92
CA ARG A 205 11.05 8.76 -6.67
C ARG A 205 12.55 8.46 -6.80
N SER A 206 12.97 7.71 -7.80
CA SER A 206 14.40 7.49 -8.12
C SER A 206 15.07 8.67 -8.84
N HIS A 207 14.29 9.67 -9.28
CA HIS A 207 14.80 10.82 -10.04
C HIS A 207 14.57 12.20 -9.36
N SER A 208 14.11 12.24 -8.12
CA SER A 208 13.90 13.49 -7.36
C SER A 208 14.86 13.67 -6.17
N CYS A 209 16.01 13.00 -6.19
CA CYS A 209 17.18 13.39 -5.39
C CYS A 209 18.31 13.77 -6.35
N GLY A 210 18.27 15.01 -6.81
CA GLY A 210 19.36 15.72 -7.48
C GLY A 210 19.42 17.13 -6.92
#